data_AF-A0A0M9EMA1-F1
#
_entry.id   AF-A0A0M9EMA1-F1
#
_cell.length_a   1.000
_cell.length_b   1.000
_cell.length_c   1.000
_cell.angle_alpha   90.00
_cell.angle_beta   90.00
_cell.angle_gamma   90.00
#
_symmetry.space_group_name_H-M   'P 1'
#
loop_
_entity.id
_entity.type
_entity.pdbx_description
1 polymer ?
#
loop_
_entity_poly.entity_id
_entity_poly.type
_entity_poly.pdbx_seq_one_letter_code
_entity_poly.pdbx_strand_id
1 'polypeptide(L)'
;MLIHLYQLIPPQRLETVTSLELRWYLKTRFTSWDDTIDSLDEDHLQSVFNQISSPYFPALRNLYITLEDSSQARLSVDAIENCQEIILKHLDNFSQRTSQLKQFSCALPSVFFESIYHEATEEIRGRSAIEYESYRQVWRGSDGKMTVVRLPYVDNYPGPPHHISPGNVNSCNYWILEIPDQD
;
A
#
# COMPACT_ATOMS: atom_id res chain seq x y z
N MET A 1 14.74 14.07 -7.89
CA MET A 1 14.41 13.07 -6.87
C MET A 1 14.55 13.72 -5.51
N LEU A 2 13.49 13.73 -4.71
CA LEU A 2 13.48 14.37 -3.39
C LEU A 2 14.01 13.37 -2.36
N ILE A 3 15.32 13.40 -2.09
CA ILE A 3 16.02 12.34 -1.33
C ILE A 3 15.81 12.49 0.19
N HIS A 4 15.30 13.64 0.66
CA HIS A 4 15.13 13.92 2.08
C HIS A 4 13.88 14.78 2.36
N LEU A 5 12.70 14.17 2.38
CA LEU A 5 11.42 14.87 2.65
C LEU A 5 11.49 15.71 3.95
N TYR A 6 12.09 15.14 5.00
CA TYR A 6 12.28 15.79 6.30
C TYR A 6 13.22 17.00 6.26
N GLN A 7 14.04 17.18 5.23
CA GLN A 7 14.90 18.37 5.12
C GLN A 7 14.17 19.57 4.52
N LEU A 8 13.01 19.35 3.89
CA LEU A 8 12.20 20.44 3.32
C LEU A 8 11.40 21.19 4.38
N ILE A 9 11.17 20.58 5.54
CA ILE A 9 10.32 21.11 6.60
C ILE A 9 11.20 21.34 7.83
N PRO A 10 11.15 22.53 8.45
CA PRO A 10 11.87 22.78 9.69
C PRO A 10 11.56 21.72 10.75
N PRO A 11 12.55 21.25 11.54
CA PRO A 11 12.35 20.18 12.52
C PRO A 11 11.19 20.41 13.48
N GLN A 12 11.01 21.65 13.97
CA GLN A 12 9.90 21.98 14.89
C GLN A 12 8.53 21.78 14.24
N ARG A 13 8.44 21.93 12.92
CA ARG A 13 7.18 21.71 12.19
C ARG A 13 6.94 20.23 11.93
N LEU A 14 7.98 19.45 11.66
CA LEU A 14 7.88 17.99 11.49
C LEU A 14 7.30 17.31 12.73
N GLU A 15 7.72 17.74 13.92
CA GLU A 15 7.21 17.21 15.20
C GLU A 15 5.71 17.42 15.38
N THR A 16 5.10 18.35 14.63
CA THR A 16 3.66 18.65 14.68
C THR A 16 2.86 18.01 13.55
N VAL A 17 3.51 17.40 12.56
CA VAL A 17 2.83 16.76 11.43
C VAL A 17 2.14 15.49 11.93
N THR A 18 0.81 15.52 11.91
CA THR A 18 -0.03 14.39 12.33
C THR A 18 -0.62 13.62 11.15
N SER A 19 -0.67 14.24 9.97
CA SER A 19 -1.21 13.64 8.75
C SER A 19 -0.27 13.94 7.58
N LEU A 20 -0.01 12.94 6.74
CA LEU A 20 0.84 13.08 5.57
C LEU A 20 0.22 12.32 4.39
N GLU A 21 0.17 12.99 3.25
CA GLU A 21 -0.20 12.39 1.96
C GLU A 21 1.00 12.50 1.02
N LEU A 22 1.37 11.38 0.40
CA LEU A 22 2.54 11.28 -0.47
C LEU A 22 2.16 10.61 -1.77
N ARG A 23 2.64 11.18 -2.87
CA ARG A 23 2.65 10.54 -4.18
C ARG A 23 4.10 10.23 -4.53
N TRP A 24 4.38 8.99 -4.84
CA TRP A 24 5.74 8.52 -5.06
C TRP A 24 5.82 7.58 -6.25
N TYR A 25 6.82 7.77 -7.10
CA TYR A 25 7.03 6.92 -8.27
C TYR A 25 7.83 5.67 -7.91
N LEU A 26 7.29 4.49 -8.21
CA LEU A 26 8.00 3.23 -8.14
C LEU A 26 9.15 3.26 -9.13
N LYS A 27 10.36 3.07 -8.61
CA LYS A 27 11.56 2.96 -9.45
C LYS A 27 11.85 1.51 -9.73
N THR A 28 12.20 1.24 -10.96
CA THR A 28 12.77 -0.03 -11.37
C THR A 28 14.26 0.14 -11.70
N ARG A 29 15.02 -0.94 -11.55
CA ARG A 29 16.40 -1.03 -11.99
C ARG A 29 16.45 -1.91 -13.23
N PHE A 30 17.10 -1.39 -14.27
CA PHE A 30 17.47 -2.20 -15.43
C PHE A 30 18.52 -3.22 -15.01
N THR A 31 18.21 -4.51 -15.13
CA THR A 31 19.05 -5.56 -14.55
C THR A 31 20.01 -6.21 -15.56
N SER A 32 19.69 -6.27 -16.87
CA SER A 32 20.62 -6.78 -17.89
C SER A 32 20.16 -6.55 -19.34
N TRP A 33 21.06 -6.76 -20.31
CA TRP A 33 20.79 -6.75 -21.76
C TRP A 33 19.88 -7.91 -22.26
N ASP A 34 19.53 -8.86 -21.40
CA ASP A 34 18.52 -9.88 -21.69
C ASP A 34 17.14 -9.30 -21.32
N ASP A 35 16.62 -8.55 -22.31
CA ASP A 35 15.60 -7.48 -22.32
C ASP A 35 14.19 -7.79 -21.75
N THR A 36 14.05 -8.57 -20.66
CA THR A 36 12.71 -9.04 -20.25
C THR A 36 12.23 -8.62 -18.86
N ILE A 37 13.11 -8.20 -17.94
CA ILE A 37 12.67 -7.96 -16.54
C ILE A 37 13.44 -6.82 -15.87
N ASP A 38 12.79 -5.66 -15.79
CA ASP A 38 13.14 -4.63 -14.81
C ASP A 38 12.70 -5.10 -13.41
N SER A 39 13.58 -4.96 -12.40
CA SER A 39 13.25 -5.30 -11.01
C SER A 39 12.93 -4.05 -10.21
N LEU A 40 12.05 -4.14 -9.21
CA LEU A 40 11.81 -3.01 -8.32
C LEU A 40 13.10 -2.58 -7.60
N ASP A 41 13.34 -1.27 -7.50
CA ASP A 41 14.40 -0.71 -6.68
C ASP A 41 14.01 -0.78 -5.20
N GLU A 42 14.26 -1.93 -4.57
CA GLU A 42 13.95 -2.18 -3.16
C GLU A 42 14.65 -1.19 -2.22
N ASP A 43 15.91 -0.82 -2.50
CA ASP A 43 16.64 0.14 -1.67
C ASP A 43 15.98 1.52 -1.72
N HIS A 44 15.49 1.92 -2.89
CA HIS A 44 14.75 3.15 -3.06
C HIS A 44 13.44 3.12 -2.27
N LEU A 45 12.65 2.06 -2.42
CA LEU A 45 11.39 1.91 -1.70
C LEU A 45 11.61 1.91 -0.17
N GLN A 46 12.62 1.17 0.31
CA GLN A 46 12.99 1.15 1.72
C GLN A 46 13.44 2.52 2.23
N SER A 47 14.20 3.28 1.41
CA SER A 47 14.62 4.64 1.73
C SER A 47 13.43 5.58 1.91
N VAL A 48 12.40 5.47 1.06
CA VAL A 48 11.16 6.26 1.17
C VAL A 48 10.46 5.99 2.50
N PHE A 49 10.24 4.71 2.81
CA PHE A 49 9.59 4.31 4.07
C PHE A 49 10.40 4.73 5.30
N ASN A 50 11.74 4.71 5.23
CA ASN A 50 12.59 5.18 6.32
C ASN A 50 12.45 6.69 6.57
N GLN A 51 12.29 7.49 5.52
CA GLN A 51 12.16 8.96 5.65
C GLN A 51 10.85 9.41 6.29
N ILE A 52 9.82 8.58 6.22
CA ILE A 52 8.48 8.87 6.77
C ILE A 52 8.24 8.15 8.11
N SER A 53 9.24 7.39 8.58
CA SER A 53 9.23 6.72 9.87
C SER A 53 9.79 7.62 10.99
N SER A 54 9.61 7.18 12.23
CA SER A 54 10.36 7.72 13.38
C SER A 54 11.87 7.59 13.13
N PRO A 55 12.70 8.61 13.44
CA PRO A 55 12.39 9.80 14.25
C PRO A 55 11.88 11.02 13.48
N TYR A 56 11.71 10.95 12.16
CA TYR A 56 11.45 12.14 11.33
C TYR A 56 10.03 12.70 11.48
N PHE A 57 9.04 11.83 11.67
CA PHE A 57 7.65 12.22 11.85
C PHE A 57 7.06 11.58 13.14
N PRO A 58 7.48 12.02 14.33
CA PRO A 58 7.15 11.35 15.59
C PRO A 58 5.66 11.48 15.97
N ALA A 59 4.97 12.51 15.49
CA ALA A 59 3.55 12.74 15.76
C ALA A 59 2.62 12.19 14.68
N LEU A 60 3.15 11.53 13.64
CA LEU A 60 2.35 11.02 12.52
C LEU A 60 1.35 9.98 13.00
N ARG A 61 0.07 10.22 12.67
CA ARG A 61 -1.05 9.33 12.98
C ARG A 61 -1.75 8.85 11.72
N ASN A 62 -1.80 9.67 10.68
CA ASN A 62 -2.50 9.35 9.44
C ASN A 62 -1.52 9.43 8.27
N LEU A 63 -1.42 8.36 7.49
CA LEU A 63 -0.51 8.29 6.37
C LEU A 63 -1.23 7.72 5.16
N TYR A 64 -1.16 8.46 4.05
CA TYR A 64 -1.73 8.09 2.77
C TYR A 64 -0.61 8.11 1.75
N ILE A 65 -0.32 6.96 1.15
CA ILE A 65 0.71 6.82 0.13
C ILE A 65 0.04 6.45 -1.18
N THR A 66 0.42 7.09 -2.26
CA THR A 66 0.10 6.70 -3.62
C THR A 66 1.41 6.28 -4.28
N LEU A 67 1.55 5.01 -4.60
CA LEU A 67 2.70 4.50 -5.34
C LEU A 67 2.35 4.53 -6.83
N GLU A 68 2.88 5.48 -7.57
CA GLU A 68 2.65 5.61 -9.00
C GLU A 68 3.63 4.75 -9.80
N ASP A 69 3.17 4.23 -10.92
CA ASP A 69 4.08 3.66 -11.91
C ASP A 69 4.92 4.80 -12.53
N SER A 70 6.24 4.65 -12.56
CA SER A 70 7.13 5.63 -13.21
C SER A 70 7.10 5.56 -14.73
N SER A 71 6.32 4.64 -15.31
CA SER A 71 6.04 4.47 -16.74
C SER A 71 7.27 4.24 -17.64
N GLN A 72 8.45 4.00 -17.05
CA GLN A 72 9.70 3.83 -17.80
C GLN A 72 10.02 2.36 -18.09
N ALA A 73 9.36 1.42 -17.41
CA ALA A 73 9.63 0.00 -17.48
C ALA A 73 8.44 -0.78 -18.03
N ARG A 74 8.68 -1.67 -18.99
CA ARG A 74 7.70 -2.71 -19.35
C ARG A 74 7.95 -3.93 -18.48
N LEU A 75 7.05 -4.20 -17.55
CA LEU A 75 7.14 -5.37 -16.69
C LEU A 75 6.47 -6.58 -17.36
N SER A 76 7.12 -7.74 -17.32
CA SER A 76 6.48 -9.02 -17.62
C SER A 76 5.49 -9.41 -16.52
N VAL A 77 4.63 -10.41 -16.76
CA VAL A 77 3.70 -10.92 -15.73
C VAL A 77 4.45 -11.37 -14.49
N ASP A 78 5.50 -12.19 -14.66
CA ASP A 78 6.35 -12.66 -13.55
C ASP A 78 7.01 -11.49 -12.78
N ALA A 79 7.38 -10.42 -13.50
CA ALA A 79 7.96 -9.23 -12.88
C ALA A 79 6.92 -8.43 -12.08
N ILE A 80 5.67 -8.37 -12.55
CA ILE A 80 4.55 -7.72 -11.85
C ILE A 80 4.28 -8.44 -10.53
N GLU A 81 4.16 -9.77 -10.56
CA GLU A 81 3.93 -10.59 -9.37
C GLU A 81 5.06 -10.41 -8.34
N ASN A 82 6.32 -10.49 -8.79
CA ASN A 82 7.47 -10.28 -7.91
C ASN A 82 7.49 -8.86 -7.32
N CYS A 83 7.23 -7.83 -8.14
CA CYS A 83 7.14 -6.44 -7.67
C CYS A 83 6.02 -6.27 -6.62
N GLN A 84 4.88 -6.90 -6.84
CA GLN A 84 3.75 -6.87 -5.91
C GLN A 84 4.13 -7.50 -4.56
N GLU A 85 4.74 -8.70 -4.57
CA GLU A 85 5.20 -9.35 -3.34
C GLU A 85 6.19 -8.48 -2.55
N ILE A 86 7.14 -7.87 -3.25
CA ILE A 86 8.11 -6.94 -2.67
C ILE A 86 7.38 -5.72 -2.06
N ILE A 87 6.47 -5.09 -2.80
CA ILE A 87 5.71 -3.93 -2.32
C ILE A 87 4.94 -4.29 -1.04
N LEU A 88 4.19 -5.39 -1.04
CA LEU A 88 3.42 -5.85 0.11
C LEU A 88 4.33 -6.14 1.32
N LYS A 89 5.46 -6.80 1.10
CA LYS A 89 6.46 -7.05 2.15
C LYS A 89 6.98 -5.76 2.77
N HIS A 90 7.28 -4.74 1.98
CA HIS A 90 7.73 -3.45 2.51
C HIS A 90 6.61 -2.71 3.25
N LEU A 91 5.37 -2.76 2.75
CA LEU A 91 4.20 -2.18 3.42
C LEU A 91 3.91 -2.86 4.76
N ASP A 92 3.96 -4.19 4.80
CA ASP A 92 3.76 -4.99 6.02
C ASP A 92 4.85 -4.66 7.06
N ASN A 93 6.13 -4.67 6.65
CA ASN A 93 7.26 -4.30 7.52
C ASN A 93 7.15 -2.85 8.01
N PHE A 94 6.70 -1.94 7.16
CA PHE A 94 6.50 -0.54 7.53
C PHE A 94 5.37 -0.39 8.54
N SER A 95 4.21 -1.01 8.29
CA SER A 95 3.06 -0.98 9.19
C SER A 95 3.41 -1.53 10.59
N GLN A 96 4.16 -2.63 10.65
CA GLN A 96 4.65 -3.20 11.92
C GLN A 96 5.55 -2.25 12.71
N ARG A 97 6.44 -1.52 12.01
CA ARG A 97 7.33 -0.53 12.64
C ARG A 97 6.62 0.77 13.03
N THR A 98 5.42 1.02 12.49
CA THR A 98 4.68 2.27 12.66
C THR A 98 3.34 2.06 13.37
N SER A 99 3.35 1.24 14.43
CA SER A 99 2.16 0.94 15.25
C SER A 99 1.47 2.15 15.88
N GLN A 100 2.12 3.32 15.85
CA GLN A 100 1.56 4.59 16.31
C GLN A 100 0.59 5.23 15.30
N LEU A 101 0.55 4.75 14.05
CA LEU A 101 -0.42 5.18 13.04
C LEU A 101 -1.81 4.70 13.43
N LYS A 102 -2.76 5.63 13.42
CA LYS A 102 -4.20 5.34 13.52
C LYS A 102 -4.78 4.94 12.18
N GLN A 103 -4.17 5.44 11.11
CA GLN A 103 -4.63 5.25 9.76
C GLN A 103 -3.45 5.14 8.81
N PHE A 104 -3.46 4.08 8.02
CA PHE A 104 -2.51 3.86 6.95
C PHE A 104 -3.28 3.35 5.73
N SER A 105 -3.08 4.00 4.59
CA SER A 105 -3.54 3.49 3.31
C SER A 105 -2.49 3.67 2.22
N CYS A 106 -2.40 2.69 1.34
CA CYS A 106 -1.53 2.71 0.17
C CYS A 106 -2.38 2.49 -1.09
N ALA A 107 -2.37 3.46 -2.00
CA ALA A 107 -2.96 3.33 -3.32
C ALA A 107 -1.90 2.79 -4.30
N LEU A 108 -2.28 1.76 -5.06
CA LEU A 108 -1.43 1.08 -6.04
C LEU A 108 -2.00 1.23 -7.45
N PRO A 109 -1.14 1.21 -8.49
CA PRO A 109 -1.57 1.16 -9.88
C PRO A 109 -2.38 -0.10 -10.16
N SER A 110 -3.36 -0.02 -11.06
CA SER A 110 -4.28 -1.10 -11.43
C SER A 110 -3.55 -2.42 -11.72
N VAL A 111 -2.41 -2.35 -12.43
CA VAL A 111 -1.57 -3.52 -12.76
C VAL A 111 -1.11 -4.34 -11.55
N PHE A 112 -0.85 -3.71 -10.41
CA PHE A 112 -0.47 -4.39 -9.17
C PHE A 112 -1.68 -4.67 -8.27
N PHE A 113 -2.75 -3.88 -8.39
CA PHE A 113 -3.94 -4.00 -7.55
C PHE A 113 -4.85 -5.16 -7.97
N GLU A 114 -5.01 -5.41 -9.27
CA GLU A 114 -5.95 -6.42 -9.80
C GLU A 114 -5.74 -7.82 -9.22
N SER A 115 -4.51 -8.29 -9.18
CA SER A 115 -4.12 -9.59 -8.62
C SER A 115 -4.38 -9.66 -7.11
N ILE A 116 -4.03 -8.61 -6.35
CA ILE A 116 -4.32 -8.47 -4.91
C ILE A 116 -5.83 -8.59 -4.67
N TYR A 117 -6.62 -7.85 -5.45
CA TYR A 117 -8.07 -7.85 -5.34
C TYR A 117 -8.67 -9.19 -5.74
N HIS A 118 -8.14 -9.82 -6.79
CA HIS A 118 -8.55 -11.15 -7.20
C HIS A 118 -8.34 -12.17 -6.07
N GLU A 119 -7.13 -12.24 -5.52
CA GLU A 119 -6.80 -13.12 -4.39
C GLU A 119 -7.71 -12.86 -3.17
N ALA A 120 -7.91 -11.59 -2.82
CA ALA A 120 -8.77 -11.20 -1.70
C ALA A 120 -10.26 -11.53 -1.89
N THR A 121 -10.70 -11.75 -3.14
CA THR A 121 -12.09 -12.11 -3.48
C THR A 121 -12.30 -13.60 -3.70
N GLU A 122 -11.26 -14.42 -3.83
CA GLU A 122 -11.37 -15.86 -4.13
C GLU A 122 -12.28 -16.62 -3.15
N GLU A 123 -12.13 -16.39 -1.84
CA GLU A 123 -12.97 -17.04 -0.82
C GLU A 123 -14.46 -16.67 -0.95
N ILE A 124 -14.75 -15.49 -1.49
CA ILE A 124 -16.12 -14.98 -1.69
C ILE A 124 -16.71 -15.55 -2.98
N ARG A 125 -15.92 -15.56 -4.07
CA ARG A 125 -16.31 -16.11 -5.38
C ARG A 125 -16.67 -17.59 -5.30
N GLY A 126 -15.92 -18.37 -4.53
CA GLY A 126 -16.19 -19.81 -4.33
C GLY A 126 -17.51 -20.14 -3.62
N ARG A 127 -18.17 -19.16 -2.96
CA ARG A 127 -19.41 -19.38 -2.20
C ARG A 127 -20.68 -18.92 -2.93
N SER A 128 -20.57 -18.07 -3.94
CA SER A 128 -21.67 -17.74 -4.84
C SER A 128 -21.12 -17.03 -6.06
N ALA A 129 -21.31 -17.60 -7.24
CA ALA A 129 -20.98 -16.99 -8.54
C ALA A 129 -21.97 -15.87 -8.92
N ILE A 130 -22.37 -15.07 -7.92
CA ILE A 130 -23.12 -13.84 -8.11
C ILE A 130 -22.12 -12.74 -7.75
N GLU A 131 -21.79 -11.95 -8.75
CA GLU A 131 -20.91 -10.79 -8.74
C GLU A 131 -21.16 -9.93 -7.49
N TYR A 132 -20.43 -10.20 -6.41
CA TYR A 132 -20.25 -9.19 -5.38
C TYR A 132 -19.26 -8.21 -5.96
N GLU A 133 -19.78 -7.15 -6.60
CA GLU A 133 -19.05 -5.90 -6.79
C GLU A 133 -18.68 -5.38 -5.40
N SER A 134 -17.60 -5.90 -4.82
CA SER A 134 -16.98 -5.24 -3.69
C SER A 134 -16.32 -3.95 -4.18
N TYR A 135 -16.28 -2.95 -3.32
CA TYR A 135 -15.48 -1.76 -3.59
C TYR A 135 -14.04 -2.21 -3.86
N ARG A 136 -13.37 -1.54 -4.80
CA ARG A 136 -11.97 -1.81 -5.20
C ARG A 136 -11.01 -1.33 -4.11
N GLN A 137 -11.13 -1.94 -2.94
CA GLN A 137 -10.41 -1.65 -1.72
C GLN A 137 -10.20 -2.97 -0.97
N VAL A 138 -8.97 -3.18 -0.51
CA VAL A 138 -8.58 -4.40 0.21
C VAL A 138 -8.05 -3.99 1.57
N TRP A 139 -8.58 -4.61 2.62
CA TRP A 139 -8.03 -4.50 3.97
C TRP A 139 -6.91 -5.53 4.14
N ARG A 140 -5.72 -5.06 4.53
CA ARG A 140 -4.59 -5.91 4.90
C ARG A 140 -4.52 -6.02 6.42
N GLY A 141 -4.73 -7.24 6.92
CA GLY A 141 -4.56 -7.58 8.32
C GLY A 141 -3.08 -7.76 8.71
N SER A 142 -2.77 -7.59 9.99
CA SER A 142 -1.43 -7.80 10.55
C SER A 142 -0.92 -9.25 10.43
N ASP A 143 -1.83 -10.19 10.20
CA ASP A 143 -1.54 -11.60 9.94
C ASP A 143 -1.24 -11.87 8.46
N GLY A 144 -1.22 -10.83 7.62
CA GLY A 144 -1.04 -10.93 6.18
C GLY A 144 -2.28 -11.46 5.45
N LYS A 145 -3.46 -11.50 6.08
CA LYS A 145 -4.70 -11.81 5.35
C LYS A 145 -5.23 -10.58 4.65
N MET A 146 -5.83 -10.83 3.48
CA MET A 146 -6.50 -9.80 2.70
C MET A 146 -8.01 -10.00 2.81
N THR A 147 -8.75 -8.91 2.91
CA THR A 147 -10.22 -8.96 3.02
C THR A 147 -10.83 -7.77 2.29
N VAL A 148 -11.76 -8.02 1.38
CA VAL A 148 -12.51 -6.96 0.69
C VAL A 148 -13.75 -6.54 1.47
N VAL A 149 -14.28 -5.36 1.17
CA VAL A 149 -15.56 -4.91 1.72
C VAL A 149 -16.71 -5.72 1.11
N ARG A 150 -17.47 -6.44 1.95
CA ARG A 150 -18.67 -7.17 1.52
C ARG A 150 -19.89 -6.25 1.46
N LEU A 151 -20.81 -6.53 0.55
CA LEU A 151 -22.11 -5.86 0.49
C LEU A 151 -23.08 -6.43 1.55
N PRO A 152 -24.00 -5.62 2.10
CA PRO A 152 -24.20 -4.20 1.83
C PRO A 152 -23.05 -3.33 2.40
N TYR A 153 -22.72 -2.25 1.70
CA TYR A 153 -21.68 -1.32 2.14
C TYR A 153 -22.03 -0.71 3.49
N VAL A 154 -21.04 -0.72 4.38
CA VAL A 154 -21.07 0.07 5.61
C VAL A 154 -19.72 0.76 5.68
N ASP A 155 -19.74 2.10 5.63
CA ASP A 155 -18.53 2.89 5.81
C ASP A 155 -18.00 2.67 7.24
N ASN A 156 -16.82 2.09 7.32
CA ASN A 156 -16.10 1.90 8.57
C ASN A 156 -14.68 2.45 8.47
N TYR A 157 -14.40 3.25 7.44
CA TYR A 157 -13.09 3.84 7.22
C TYR A 157 -12.76 4.84 8.35
N PRO A 158 -11.52 4.87 8.88
CA PRO A 158 -10.35 4.11 8.45
C PRO A 158 -10.19 2.73 9.09
N GLY A 159 -11.16 2.28 9.90
CA GLY A 159 -11.16 0.96 10.51
C GLY A 159 -11.35 -0.18 9.50
N PRO A 160 -11.31 -1.45 9.95
CA PRO A 160 -11.48 -2.61 9.09
C PRO A 160 -12.88 -2.66 8.46
N PRO A 161 -13.10 -3.45 7.39
CA PRO A 161 -14.45 -3.77 6.92
C PRO A 161 -15.38 -4.22 8.06
N HIS A 162 -16.63 -3.80 8.03
CA HIS A 162 -17.61 -3.98 9.12
C HIS A 162 -17.86 -5.44 9.54
N HIS A 163 -17.58 -6.41 8.67
CA HIS A 163 -17.76 -7.84 8.93
C HIS A 163 -16.53 -8.49 9.59
N ILE A 164 -15.44 -7.74 9.78
CA ILE A 164 -14.28 -8.17 10.55
C ILE A 164 -14.49 -7.79 12.01
N SER A 165 -14.36 -8.79 12.90
CA SER A 165 -14.51 -8.58 14.34
C SER A 165 -13.43 -7.63 14.89
N PRO A 166 -13.81 -6.63 15.74
CA PRO A 166 -12.87 -5.65 16.31
C PRO A 166 -11.73 -6.26 17.13
N GLY A 167 -11.93 -7.48 17.68
CA GLY A 167 -10.92 -8.18 18.48
C GLY A 167 -9.68 -8.66 17.71
N ASN A 168 -9.73 -8.64 16.37
CA ASN A 168 -8.58 -8.97 15.50
C ASN A 168 -7.85 -7.73 14.95
N VAL A 169 -8.24 -6.52 15.40
CA VAL A 169 -7.67 -5.27 14.88
C VAL A 169 -6.41 -4.93 15.67
N ASN A 170 -5.28 -5.53 15.27
CA ASN A 170 -3.97 -5.08 15.72
C ASN A 170 -3.62 -3.69 15.15
N SER A 171 -2.63 -3.02 15.74
CA SER A 171 -2.15 -1.69 15.35
C SER A 171 -1.34 -1.66 14.03
N CYS A 172 -1.31 -2.77 13.28
CA CYS A 172 -0.47 -2.94 12.08
C CYS A 172 -1.29 -3.32 10.84
N ASN A 173 -2.53 -2.82 10.76
CA ASN A 173 -3.39 -3.05 9.61
C ASN A 173 -3.41 -1.81 8.71
N TYR A 174 -3.74 -1.99 7.44
CA TYR A 174 -3.86 -0.87 6.50
C TYR A 174 -4.78 -1.18 5.32
N TRP A 175 -5.21 -0.12 4.66
CA TRP A 175 -5.98 -0.22 3.42
C TRP A 175 -5.06 -0.22 2.19
N ILE A 176 -5.33 -1.12 1.26
CA ILE A 176 -4.78 -1.10 -0.10
C ILE A 176 -5.90 -0.63 -1.02
N LEU A 177 -5.62 0.40 -1.81
CA LEU A 177 -6.57 1.05 -2.69
C LEU A 177 -6.08 0.96 -4.14
N GLU A 178 -7.00 1.05 -5.09
CA GLU A 178 -6.64 1.24 -6.49
C GLU A 178 -6.47 2.72 -6.81
N ILE A 179 -5.43 3.05 -7.59
CA ILE A 179 -5.30 4.35 -8.25
C ILE A 179 -6.26 4.34 -9.45
N PRO A 180 -7.24 5.25 -9.53
CA PRO A 180 -8.15 5.29 -10.66
C PRO A 180 -7.39 5.57 -11.96
N ASP A 181 -7.73 4.85 -13.01
CA ASP A 181 -7.23 5.14 -14.35
C ASP A 181 -7.65 6.57 -14.74
N GLN A 182 -6.71 7.36 -15.28
CA GLN A 182 -7.04 8.67 -15.83
C GLN A 182 -7.63 8.47 -17.23
N ASP A 183 -8.96 8.55 -17.32
CA ASP A 183 -9.71 8.64 -18.59
C ASP A 183 -9.27 9.84 -19.45
#